data_AF-A0A813H2U2-F1
#
_entry.id   AF-A0A813H2U2-F1
#
_cell.length_a   1.000
_cell.length_b   1.000
_cell.length_c   1.000
_cell.angle_alpha   90.00
_cell.angle_beta   90.00
_cell.angle_gamma   90.00
#
_symmetry.space_group_name_H-M   'P 1'
#
loop_
_entity.id
_entity.type
_entity.pdbx_description
1 polymer ?
#
loop_
_entity_poly.entity_id
_entity_poly.type
_entity_poly.pdbx_seq_one_letter_code
_entity_poly.pdbx_strand_id
1 'polypeptide(L)'
;ASLDILSAEEFEPVAKALVRSFDGSRESCLTLPYSVVVACELRNRLRQFSSGTDNPDQHFRRALLEECQDKFESLLQVVDSSTASKSEAALAEKCLVRIVTFIGHLFLGKLGAHKVIHCILTDLIDPGDSLPTEFRVKCSHTLLKIVGHALADVDVSFLVAFIGQLVELTAKSSFGAHTRRLVEELQEISTTSWQPERVVSVRAEMVASHVEVSCTNMGGEQVCAFSLMASAKLPDLVAEVKSQILNPFDVLTLTMMRR
;
A
#
# COMPACT_ATOMS: atom_id res chain seq x y z
N ALA A 1 12.25 17.70 10.68
CA ALA A 1 13.18 18.40 9.77
C ALA A 1 12.45 18.70 8.47
N SER A 2 12.53 19.94 7.98
CA SER A 2 12.00 20.30 6.65
C SER A 2 12.80 19.53 5.61
N LEU A 3 12.14 18.71 4.78
CA LEU A 3 12.75 18.19 3.55
C LEU A 3 12.69 19.34 2.53
N ASP A 4 13.72 20.18 2.54
CA ASP A 4 13.96 21.17 1.49
C ASP A 4 14.57 20.42 0.30
N ILE A 5 13.72 19.86 -0.55
CA ILE A 5 14.14 19.30 -1.84
C ILE A 5 14.12 20.45 -2.83
N LEU A 6 15.29 20.79 -3.35
CA LEU A 6 15.57 22.03 -4.08
C LEU A 6 15.67 21.82 -5.59
N SER A 7 15.82 20.58 -6.08
CA SER A 7 15.93 20.33 -7.54
C SER A 7 15.53 18.93 -7.99
N ALA A 8 15.34 18.76 -9.30
CA ALA A 8 14.98 17.49 -9.91
C ALA A 8 16.07 16.40 -9.85
N GLU A 9 17.32 16.82 -9.67
CA GLU A 9 18.47 15.93 -9.51
C GLU A 9 18.48 15.23 -8.14
N GLU A 10 17.70 15.72 -7.17
CA GLU A 10 17.62 15.16 -5.83
C GLU A 10 16.50 14.11 -5.67
N PHE A 11 15.63 13.93 -6.69
CA PHE A 11 14.47 13.03 -6.59
C PHE A 11 14.85 11.55 -6.61
N GLU A 12 15.77 11.17 -7.49
CA GLU A 12 16.22 9.79 -7.62
C GLU A 12 16.94 9.30 -6.34
N PRO A 13 17.86 10.08 -5.73
CA PRO A 13 18.41 9.75 -4.41
C PRO A 13 17.35 9.56 -3.32
N VAL A 14 16.28 10.37 -3.31
CA VAL A 14 15.21 10.29 -2.30
C VAL A 14 14.32 9.06 -2.52
N ALA A 15 13.95 8.77 -3.77
CA ALA A 15 13.23 7.55 -4.13
C ALA A 15 14.03 6.29 -3.72
N LYS A 16 15.33 6.27 -4.05
CA LYS A 16 16.28 5.25 -3.61
C LYS A 16 16.33 5.11 -2.10
N ALA A 17 16.43 6.22 -1.36
CA ALA A 17 16.49 6.19 0.09
C ALA A 17 15.21 5.65 0.73
N LEU A 18 14.04 6.01 0.19
CA LEU A 18 12.75 5.49 0.65
C LEU A 18 12.69 3.97 0.48
N VAL A 19 13.03 3.45 -0.70
CA VAL A 19 12.98 2.00 -0.98
C VAL A 19 14.03 1.24 -0.17
N ARG A 20 15.26 1.77 -0.05
CA ARG A 20 16.33 1.14 0.74
C ARG A 20 16.05 1.07 2.24
N SER A 21 15.16 1.90 2.77
CA SER A 21 14.72 1.77 4.17
C SER A 21 14.05 0.41 4.46
N PHE A 22 13.60 -0.31 3.43
CA PHE A 22 13.01 -1.64 3.58
C PHE A 22 14.02 -2.78 3.68
N ASP A 23 15.33 -2.51 3.61
CA ASP A 23 16.42 -3.51 3.58
C ASP A 23 16.60 -4.33 4.88
N GLY A 24 15.73 -4.15 5.88
CA GLY A 24 15.69 -4.99 7.07
C GLY A 24 16.70 -4.61 8.15
N SER A 25 17.45 -3.51 7.97
CA SER A 25 18.28 -2.97 9.05
C SER A 25 17.40 -2.52 10.22
N ARG A 26 17.87 -2.76 11.46
CA ARG A 26 17.20 -2.30 12.70
C ARG A 26 17.09 -0.76 12.79
N GLU A 27 17.78 -0.05 11.90
CA GLU A 27 17.96 1.40 11.92
C GLU A 27 17.07 2.15 10.91
N SER A 28 16.16 1.46 10.23
CA SER A 28 15.14 2.15 9.42
C SER A 28 14.25 3.00 10.31
N CYS A 29 14.50 4.30 10.33
CA CYS A 29 13.70 5.30 11.06
C CYS A 29 12.26 5.39 10.53
N LEU A 30 12.02 4.92 9.30
CA LEU A 30 10.71 5.01 8.66
C LEU A 30 9.95 3.69 8.77
N THR A 31 8.76 3.75 9.35
CA THR A 31 7.79 2.66 9.26
C THR A 31 7.15 2.68 7.87
N LEU A 32 6.54 1.55 7.48
CA LEU A 32 5.87 1.44 6.18
C LEU A 32 4.78 2.52 5.99
N PRO A 33 3.90 2.81 6.98
CA PRO A 33 2.94 3.91 6.88
C PRO A 33 3.61 5.27 6.68
N TYR A 34 4.72 5.52 7.37
CA TYR A 34 5.43 6.80 7.26
C TYR A 34 6.08 6.98 5.88
N SER A 35 6.65 5.91 5.32
CA SER A 35 7.29 5.93 3.99
C SER A 35 6.28 6.25 2.89
N VAL A 36 5.05 5.73 2.99
CA VAL A 36 3.95 6.04 2.06
C VAL A 36 3.53 7.51 2.17
N VAL A 37 3.36 8.00 3.40
CA VAL A 37 3.00 9.41 3.64
C VAL A 37 4.06 10.34 3.06
N VAL A 38 5.36 10.04 3.27
CA VAL A 38 6.45 10.80 2.68
C VAL A 38 6.37 10.76 1.16
N ALA A 39 6.21 9.60 0.53
CA ALA A 39 6.09 9.50 -0.93
C ALA A 39 4.92 10.33 -1.49
N CYS A 40 3.76 10.31 -0.83
CA CYS A 40 2.59 11.11 -1.21
C CYS A 40 2.83 12.61 -1.04
N GLU A 41 3.40 13.03 0.09
CA GLU A 41 3.72 14.43 0.37
C GLU A 41 4.75 14.98 -0.62
N LEU A 42 5.77 14.19 -0.94
CA LEU A 42 6.77 14.53 -1.94
C LEU A 42 6.12 14.77 -3.30
N ARG A 43 5.30 13.83 -3.80
CA ARG A 43 4.56 14.05 -5.05
C ARG A 43 3.74 15.34 -5.03
N ASN A 44 3.03 15.61 -3.93
CA ASN A 44 2.18 16.80 -3.83
C ASN A 44 3.01 18.08 -3.89
N ARG A 45 4.19 18.11 -3.27
CA ARG A 45 5.15 19.22 -3.39
C ARG A 45 5.67 19.36 -4.82
N LEU A 46 6.01 18.25 -5.48
CA LEU A 46 6.53 18.26 -6.86
C LEU A 46 5.55 18.85 -7.88
N ARG A 47 4.26 18.58 -7.69
CA ARG A 47 3.20 19.20 -8.50
C ARG A 47 3.19 20.72 -8.41
N GLN A 48 3.60 21.29 -7.29
CA GLN A 48 3.68 22.75 -7.11
C GLN A 48 4.82 23.39 -7.93
N PHE A 49 5.85 22.61 -8.29
CA PHE A 49 6.98 23.06 -9.12
C PHE A 49 6.77 22.82 -10.63
N SER A 50 5.63 22.25 -11.03
CA SER A 50 5.35 21.84 -12.41
C SER A 50 4.89 22.99 -13.31
N SER A 51 5.64 24.11 -13.34
CA SER A 51 5.33 25.28 -14.16
C SER A 51 6.03 25.29 -15.54
N GLY A 52 6.70 24.19 -15.92
CA GLY A 52 7.45 24.03 -17.19
C GLY A 52 7.09 22.76 -17.99
N THR A 53 7.89 22.44 -19.01
CA THR A 53 7.71 21.29 -19.92
C THR A 53 8.09 19.94 -19.31
N ASP A 54 8.97 19.92 -18.31
CA ASP A 54 9.27 18.71 -17.54
C ASP A 54 8.20 18.53 -16.48
N ASN A 55 7.71 17.29 -16.32
CA ASN A 55 6.74 16.93 -15.30
C ASN A 55 7.44 16.22 -14.12
N PRO A 56 7.87 16.95 -13.08
CA PRO A 56 8.69 16.43 -11.98
C PRO A 56 7.99 15.30 -11.22
N ASP A 57 6.65 15.36 -11.13
CA ASP A 57 5.84 14.35 -10.46
C ASP A 57 5.90 12.99 -11.18
N GLN A 58 5.96 13.02 -12.51
CA GLN A 58 6.06 11.83 -13.35
C GLN A 58 7.46 11.24 -13.28
N HIS A 59 8.52 12.07 -13.26
CA HIS A 59 9.89 11.60 -13.08
C HIS A 59 10.08 10.93 -11.72
N PHE A 60 9.59 11.54 -10.63
CA PHE A 60 9.66 10.95 -9.30
C PHE A 60 8.87 9.64 -9.21
N ARG A 61 7.64 9.60 -9.74
CA ARG A 61 6.83 8.37 -9.79
C ARG A 61 7.55 7.25 -10.53
N ARG A 62 8.17 7.57 -11.67
CA ARG A 62 8.92 6.60 -12.45
C ARG A 62 10.12 6.07 -11.67
N ALA A 63 10.96 6.95 -11.13
CA ALA A 63 12.13 6.55 -10.33
C ALA A 63 11.73 5.71 -9.10
N LEU A 64 10.64 6.07 -8.42
CA LEU A 64 10.13 5.31 -7.28
C LEU A 64 9.66 3.91 -7.68
N LEU A 65 8.96 3.78 -8.81
CA LEU A 65 8.48 2.48 -9.29
C LEU A 65 9.61 1.61 -9.84
N GLU A 66 10.58 2.19 -10.54
CA GLU A 66 11.80 1.50 -11.01
C GLU A 66 12.56 0.91 -9.81
N GLU A 67 12.79 1.71 -8.76
CA GLU A 67 13.45 1.21 -7.54
C GLU A 67 12.63 0.14 -6.81
N CYS A 68 11.30 0.28 -6.75
CA CYS A 68 10.44 -0.75 -6.19
C CYS A 68 10.51 -2.06 -6.97
N GLN A 69 10.57 -1.99 -8.31
CA GLN A 69 10.68 -3.14 -9.19
C GLN A 69 12.03 -3.84 -9.00
N ASP A 70 13.15 -3.12 -9.10
CA ASP A 70 14.49 -3.66 -8.89
C ASP A 70 14.59 -4.35 -7.52
N LYS A 71 14.01 -3.74 -6.48
CA LYS A 71 13.99 -4.31 -5.15
C LYS A 71 13.14 -5.56 -5.06
N PHE A 72 11.96 -5.57 -5.66
CA PHE A 72 11.07 -6.73 -5.69
C PHE A 72 11.73 -7.92 -6.39
N GLU A 73 12.28 -7.71 -7.59
CA GLU A 73 12.92 -8.76 -8.39
C GLU A 73 14.16 -9.33 -7.68
N SER A 74 15.01 -8.46 -7.11
CA SER A 74 16.19 -8.92 -6.36
C SER A 74 15.82 -9.75 -5.13
N LEU A 75 14.73 -9.42 -4.42
CA LEU A 75 14.26 -10.16 -3.26
C LEU A 75 13.66 -11.52 -3.67
N LEU A 76 12.91 -11.58 -4.77
CA LEU A 76 12.41 -12.85 -5.30
C LEU A 76 13.55 -13.80 -5.65
N GLN A 77 14.59 -13.30 -6.33
CA GLN A 77 15.77 -14.12 -6.66
C GLN A 77 16.42 -14.74 -5.42
N VAL A 78 16.51 -13.99 -4.31
CA VAL A 78 17.06 -14.51 -3.05
C VAL A 78 16.12 -15.54 -2.40
N VAL A 79 14.81 -15.31 -2.44
CA VAL A 79 13.80 -16.23 -1.88
C VAL A 79 13.77 -17.56 -2.63
N ASP A 80 13.92 -17.54 -3.96
CA ASP A 80 13.89 -18.75 -4.78
C ASP A 80 15.27 -19.42 -4.90
N SER A 81 16.34 -18.75 -4.46
CA SER A 81 17.69 -19.29 -4.55
C SER A 81 17.90 -20.46 -3.60
N SER A 82 18.25 -21.62 -4.18
CA SER A 82 18.64 -22.80 -3.41
C SER A 82 19.98 -22.64 -2.69
N THR A 83 20.75 -21.59 -2.99
CA THR A 83 22.07 -21.33 -2.38
C THR A 83 22.02 -20.33 -1.23
N ALA A 84 20.90 -19.63 -1.03
CA ALA A 84 20.75 -18.70 0.07
C ALA A 84 20.71 -19.44 1.42
N SER A 85 21.36 -18.87 2.45
CA SER A 85 21.23 -19.41 3.79
C SER A 85 19.79 -19.24 4.30
N LYS A 86 19.35 -20.11 5.23
CA LYS A 86 18.01 -19.99 5.84
C LYS A 86 17.75 -18.61 6.46
N SER A 87 18.80 -17.98 7.00
CA SER A 87 18.70 -16.64 7.59
C SER A 87 18.52 -15.57 6.53
N GLU A 88 19.23 -15.66 5.41
CA GLU A 88 19.09 -14.72 4.29
C GLU A 88 17.73 -14.86 3.62
N ALA A 89 17.28 -16.08 3.34
CA ALA A 89 15.95 -16.34 2.77
C ALA A 89 14.84 -15.77 3.67
N ALA A 90 14.90 -16.02 4.99
CA ALA A 90 13.91 -15.49 5.93
C ALA A 90 13.94 -13.96 6.06
N LEU A 91 15.11 -13.33 5.86
CA LEU A 91 15.22 -11.87 5.80
C LEU A 91 14.62 -11.34 4.49
N ALA A 92 14.94 -11.97 3.36
CA ALA A 92 14.42 -11.62 2.05
C ALA A 92 12.89 -11.73 2.01
N GLU A 93 12.31 -12.80 2.57
CA GLU A 93 10.86 -12.96 2.73
C GLU A 93 10.22 -11.78 3.49
N LYS A 94 10.83 -11.37 4.62
CA LYS A 94 10.33 -10.22 5.40
C LYS A 94 10.42 -8.92 4.62
N CYS A 95 11.52 -8.69 3.91
CA CYS A 95 11.70 -7.51 3.08
C CYS A 95 10.74 -7.52 1.88
N LEU A 96 10.47 -8.70 1.31
CA LEU A 96 9.56 -8.88 0.18
C LEU A 96 8.11 -8.56 0.57
N VAL A 97 7.67 -9.01 1.75
CA VAL A 97 6.36 -8.61 2.30
C VAL A 97 6.30 -7.09 2.47
N ARG A 98 7.37 -6.44 2.97
CA ARG A 98 7.41 -4.98 3.13
C ARG A 98 7.34 -4.24 1.81
N ILE A 99 8.12 -4.63 0.80
CA ILE A 99 8.12 -3.94 -0.50
C ILE A 99 6.77 -4.12 -1.21
N VAL A 100 6.19 -5.32 -1.19
CA VAL A 100 4.88 -5.59 -1.77
C VAL A 100 3.78 -4.79 -1.06
N THR A 101 3.83 -4.73 0.27
CA THR A 101 2.92 -3.89 1.06
C THR A 101 3.09 -2.42 0.70
N PHE A 102 4.33 -1.94 0.55
CA PHE A 102 4.62 -0.54 0.19
C PHE A 102 4.07 -0.21 -1.20
N ILE A 103 4.34 -1.05 -2.21
CA ILE A 103 3.81 -0.89 -3.57
C ILE A 103 2.28 -0.88 -3.57
N GLY A 104 1.64 -1.76 -2.80
CA GLY A 104 0.18 -1.75 -2.65
C GLY A 104 -0.35 -0.41 -2.14
N HIS A 105 0.29 0.18 -1.15
CA HIS A 105 -0.08 1.50 -0.65
C HIS A 105 0.27 2.64 -1.62
N LEU A 106 1.34 2.53 -2.41
CA LEU A 106 1.62 3.48 -3.49
C LEU A 106 0.50 3.46 -4.55
N PHE A 107 -0.04 2.28 -4.86
CA PHE A 107 -1.19 2.17 -5.76
C PHE A 107 -2.43 2.87 -5.19
N LEU A 108 -2.78 2.61 -3.91
CA LEU A 108 -3.88 3.32 -3.24
C LEU A 108 -3.66 4.84 -3.19
N GLY A 109 -2.42 5.26 -3.01
CA GLY A 109 -1.99 6.66 -3.05
C GLY A 109 -1.94 7.27 -4.45
N LYS A 110 -2.39 6.58 -5.51
CA LYS A 110 -2.33 7.02 -6.92
C LYS A 110 -0.91 7.33 -7.43
N LEU A 111 0.10 6.70 -6.83
CA LEU A 111 1.50 6.75 -7.27
C LEU A 111 1.82 5.61 -8.25
N GLY A 112 1.22 4.42 -8.04
CA GLY A 112 1.32 3.27 -8.95
C GLY A 112 0.18 3.17 -9.97
N ALA A 113 0.42 2.45 -11.07
CA ALA A 113 -0.61 2.06 -12.03
C ALA A 113 -1.13 0.65 -11.70
N HIS A 114 -2.40 0.35 -11.98
CA HIS A 114 -2.98 -0.99 -11.73
C HIS A 114 -2.20 -2.09 -12.47
N LYS A 115 -1.64 -1.80 -13.65
CA LYS A 115 -0.79 -2.74 -14.40
C LYS A 115 0.42 -3.23 -13.62
N VAL A 116 1.02 -2.38 -12.78
CA VAL A 116 2.15 -2.77 -11.91
C VAL A 116 1.69 -3.80 -10.88
N ILE A 117 0.49 -3.62 -10.32
CA ILE A 117 -0.10 -4.58 -9.39
C ILE A 117 -0.40 -5.90 -10.09
N HIS A 118 -0.89 -5.87 -11.33
CA HIS A 118 -1.14 -7.08 -12.11
C HIS A 118 0.17 -7.87 -12.32
N CYS A 119 1.24 -7.20 -12.77
CA CYS A 119 2.55 -7.81 -12.95
C CYS A 119 3.05 -8.48 -11.67
N ILE A 120 3.05 -7.76 -10.55
CA ILE A 120 3.50 -8.31 -9.25
C ILE A 120 2.68 -9.53 -8.83
N LEU A 121 1.35 -9.46 -8.97
CA LEU A 121 0.47 -10.58 -8.64
C LEU A 121 0.77 -11.80 -9.52
N THR A 122 0.91 -11.61 -10.83
CA THR A 122 1.28 -12.66 -11.78
C THR A 122 2.65 -13.26 -11.45
N ASP A 123 3.68 -12.44 -11.24
CA ASP A 123 5.05 -12.89 -10.95
C ASP A 123 5.13 -13.70 -9.65
N LEU A 124 4.23 -13.43 -8.68
CA LEU A 124 4.15 -14.19 -7.44
C LEU A 124 3.60 -15.61 -7.66
N ILE A 125 2.55 -15.77 -8.48
CA ILE A 125 1.84 -17.06 -8.62
C ILE A 125 2.26 -17.89 -9.83
N ASP A 126 2.92 -17.26 -10.81
CA ASP A 126 3.40 -17.90 -12.03
C ASP A 126 4.92 -17.67 -12.18
N PRO A 127 5.76 -18.41 -11.44
CA PRO A 127 7.22 -18.34 -11.58
C PRO A 127 7.73 -19.01 -12.88
N GLY A 128 6.86 -19.31 -13.86
CA GLY A 128 7.20 -20.04 -15.08
C GLY A 128 7.08 -21.55 -14.90
N ASP A 129 8.18 -22.28 -15.01
CA ASP A 129 8.16 -23.75 -15.12
C ASP A 129 7.91 -24.50 -13.79
N SER A 130 7.61 -23.79 -12.70
CA SER A 130 7.45 -24.38 -11.36
C SER A 130 6.17 -23.90 -10.67
N LEU A 131 5.74 -24.64 -9.66
CA LEU A 131 4.64 -24.18 -8.81
C LEU A 131 5.13 -23.09 -7.84
N PRO A 132 4.32 -22.06 -7.56
CA PRO A 132 4.69 -21.04 -6.59
C PRO A 132 4.84 -21.64 -5.19
N THR A 133 5.79 -21.12 -4.42
CA THR A 133 5.97 -21.50 -3.02
C THR A 133 4.81 -21.02 -2.16
N GLU A 134 4.60 -21.64 -0.98
CA GLU A 134 3.56 -21.18 -0.04
C GLU A 134 3.76 -19.72 0.36
N PHE A 135 5.03 -19.31 0.50
CA PHE A 135 5.40 -17.95 0.82
C PHE A 135 4.92 -16.97 -0.27
N ARG A 136 5.12 -17.29 -1.55
CA ARG A 136 4.66 -16.45 -2.67
C ARG A 136 3.14 -16.32 -2.69
N VAL A 137 2.41 -17.41 -2.45
CA VAL A 137 0.94 -17.36 -2.31
C VAL A 137 0.53 -16.47 -1.14
N LYS A 138 1.17 -16.61 0.03
CA LYS A 138 0.92 -15.75 1.19
C LYS A 138 1.23 -14.28 0.89
N CYS A 139 2.29 -13.99 0.13
CA CYS A 139 2.65 -12.64 -0.28
C CYS A 139 1.58 -12.03 -1.20
N SER A 140 1.07 -12.81 -2.18
CA SER A 140 -0.03 -12.39 -3.06
C SER A 140 -1.31 -12.11 -2.26
N HIS A 141 -1.62 -12.94 -1.25
CA HIS A 141 -2.71 -12.73 -0.32
C HIS A 141 -2.55 -11.40 0.43
N THR A 142 -1.36 -11.13 0.99
CA THR A 142 -1.08 -9.86 1.68
C THR A 142 -1.31 -8.66 0.75
N LEU A 143 -0.87 -8.73 -0.51
CA LEU A 143 -1.11 -7.66 -1.47
C LEU A 143 -2.60 -7.47 -1.73
N LEU A 144 -3.34 -8.54 -2.03
CA LEU A 144 -4.78 -8.48 -2.32
C LEU A 144 -5.60 -7.95 -1.15
N LYS A 145 -5.23 -8.24 0.10
CA LYS A 145 -5.88 -7.62 1.27
C LYS A 145 -5.77 -6.10 1.29
N ILE A 146 -4.72 -5.54 0.69
CA ILE A 146 -4.48 -4.09 0.62
C ILE A 146 -5.20 -3.51 -0.61
N VAL A 147 -4.98 -4.08 -1.79
CA VAL A 147 -5.37 -3.47 -3.06
C VAL A 147 -6.62 -4.05 -3.70
N GLY A 148 -7.14 -5.17 -3.19
CA GLY A 148 -8.21 -5.93 -3.84
C GLY A 148 -9.49 -5.13 -4.06
N HIS A 149 -9.85 -4.24 -3.12
CA HIS A 149 -10.97 -3.32 -3.29
C HIS A 149 -10.77 -2.34 -4.45
N ALA A 150 -9.60 -1.69 -4.51
CA ALA A 150 -9.29 -0.72 -5.54
C ALA A 150 -9.06 -1.40 -6.91
N LEU A 151 -8.63 -2.66 -6.92
CA LEU A 151 -8.62 -3.49 -8.13
C LEU A 151 -10.03 -3.88 -8.56
N ALA A 152 -10.94 -4.19 -7.65
CA ALA A 152 -12.32 -4.50 -8.00
C ALA A 152 -13.01 -3.33 -8.73
N ASP A 153 -12.69 -2.10 -8.32
CA ASP A 153 -13.20 -0.88 -8.97
C ASP A 153 -12.62 -0.66 -10.38
N VAL A 154 -11.38 -1.09 -10.64
CA VAL A 154 -10.65 -0.79 -11.88
C VAL A 154 -10.69 -1.95 -12.87
N ASP A 155 -10.53 -3.18 -12.40
CA ASP A 155 -10.49 -4.41 -13.18
C ASP A 155 -10.92 -5.64 -12.34
N VAL A 156 -12.23 -5.74 -12.10
CA VAL A 156 -12.83 -6.90 -11.44
C VAL A 156 -12.57 -8.22 -12.19
N SER A 157 -12.41 -8.15 -13.51
CA SER A 157 -12.24 -9.35 -14.35
C SER A 157 -10.89 -10.01 -14.09
N PHE A 158 -9.82 -9.21 -14.01
CA PHE A 158 -8.50 -9.67 -13.61
C PHE A 158 -8.54 -10.26 -12.20
N LEU A 159 -9.17 -9.57 -11.25
CA LEU A 159 -9.22 -10.01 -9.86
C LEU A 159 -9.91 -11.37 -9.70
N VAL A 160 -11.06 -11.56 -10.35
CA VAL A 160 -11.80 -12.83 -10.36
C VAL A 160 -10.97 -13.94 -11.00
N ALA A 161 -10.34 -13.68 -12.15
CA ALA A 161 -9.48 -14.65 -12.82
C ALA A 161 -8.29 -15.06 -11.95
N PHE A 162 -7.63 -14.10 -11.30
CA PHE A 162 -6.48 -14.32 -10.44
C PHE A 162 -6.83 -15.19 -9.21
N ILE A 163 -7.95 -14.91 -8.55
CA ILE A 163 -8.42 -15.72 -7.41
C ILE A 163 -8.79 -17.12 -7.87
N GLY A 164 -9.43 -17.25 -9.05
CA GLY A 164 -9.69 -18.54 -9.67
C GLY A 164 -8.42 -19.36 -9.87
N GLN A 165 -7.35 -18.73 -10.35
CA GLN A 165 -6.03 -19.38 -10.48
C GLN A 165 -5.48 -19.84 -9.13
N LEU A 166 -5.57 -19.02 -8.07
CA LEU A 166 -5.16 -19.43 -6.71
C LEU A 166 -5.95 -20.64 -6.18
N VAL A 167 -7.26 -20.67 -6.42
CA VAL A 167 -8.12 -21.81 -6.05
C VAL A 167 -7.70 -23.06 -6.81
N GLU A 168 -7.44 -22.96 -8.12
CA GLU A 168 -6.96 -24.10 -8.91
C GLU A 168 -5.58 -24.58 -8.45
N LEU A 169 -4.66 -23.66 -8.18
CA LEU A 169 -3.31 -23.98 -7.69
C LEU A 169 -3.38 -24.73 -6.35
N THR A 170 -4.24 -24.28 -5.44
CA THR A 170 -4.42 -24.92 -4.12
C THR A 170 -5.12 -26.26 -4.16
N ALA A 171 -5.94 -26.51 -5.19
CA ALA A 171 -6.56 -27.81 -5.44
C ALA A 171 -5.60 -28.82 -6.08
N LYS A 172 -4.69 -28.37 -6.98
CA LYS A 172 -3.80 -29.23 -7.77
C LYS A 172 -2.52 -29.65 -7.06
N SER A 173 -2.19 -29.06 -5.91
CA SER A 173 -0.89 -29.22 -5.29
C SER A 173 -0.96 -29.43 -3.78
N SER A 174 0.16 -29.87 -3.20
CA SER A 174 0.27 -30.21 -1.77
C SER A 174 0.52 -28.99 -0.88
N PHE A 175 -0.21 -27.88 -1.10
CA PHE A 175 -0.15 -26.75 -0.19
C PHE A 175 -0.64 -27.14 1.21
N GLY A 176 -0.07 -26.50 2.23
CA GLY A 176 -0.47 -26.64 3.62
C GLY A 176 -1.88 -26.12 3.88
N ALA A 177 -2.46 -26.57 4.98
CA ALA A 177 -3.80 -26.15 5.39
C ALA A 177 -3.91 -24.63 5.63
N HIS A 178 -2.81 -23.98 6.06
CA HIS A 178 -2.78 -22.53 6.25
C HIS A 178 -2.93 -21.78 4.92
N THR A 179 -2.16 -22.16 3.91
CA THR A 179 -2.20 -21.54 2.58
C THR A 179 -3.54 -21.71 1.90
N ARG A 180 -4.17 -22.89 2.02
CA ARG A 180 -5.55 -23.10 1.56
C ARG A 180 -6.55 -22.14 2.21
N ARG A 181 -6.50 -21.98 3.53
CA ARG A 181 -7.38 -21.04 4.25
C ARG A 181 -7.21 -19.60 3.79
N LEU A 182 -5.99 -19.16 3.48
CA LEU A 182 -5.75 -17.82 2.93
C LEU A 182 -6.47 -17.63 1.58
N VAL A 183 -6.42 -18.64 0.71
CA VAL A 183 -7.12 -18.58 -0.58
C VAL A 183 -8.65 -18.62 -0.41
N GLU A 184 -9.15 -19.44 0.52
CA GLU A 184 -10.57 -19.47 0.90
C GLU A 184 -11.04 -18.09 1.41
N GLU A 185 -10.24 -17.42 2.25
CA GLU A 185 -10.54 -16.06 2.75
C GLU A 185 -10.68 -15.06 1.58
N LEU A 186 -9.76 -15.09 0.61
CA LEU A 186 -9.86 -14.21 -0.57
C LEU A 186 -11.09 -14.50 -1.41
N GLN A 187 -11.45 -15.78 -1.55
CA GLN A 187 -12.66 -16.19 -2.26
C GLN A 187 -13.90 -15.65 -1.55
N GLU A 188 -13.98 -15.76 -0.23
CA GLU A 188 -15.09 -15.21 0.57
C GLU A 188 -15.18 -13.68 0.43
N ILE A 189 -14.06 -12.96 0.58
CA ILE A 189 -13.99 -11.50 0.38
C ILE A 189 -14.47 -11.13 -1.03
N SER A 190 -14.13 -11.94 -2.04
CA SER A 190 -14.54 -11.67 -3.41
C SER A 190 -16.04 -11.80 -3.66
N THR A 191 -16.72 -12.64 -2.90
CA THR A 191 -18.18 -12.78 -2.97
C THR A 191 -18.95 -11.70 -2.23
N THR A 192 -18.30 -10.98 -1.30
CA THR A 192 -18.89 -9.93 -0.47
C THR A 192 -18.61 -8.51 -0.99
N SER A 193 -18.30 -8.39 -2.28
CA SER A 193 -18.07 -7.12 -3.01
C SER A 193 -16.77 -6.38 -2.67
N TRP A 194 -15.76 -7.03 -2.07
CA TRP A 194 -14.48 -6.39 -1.74
C TRP A 194 -14.62 -5.04 -1.01
N GLN A 195 -15.68 -4.85 -0.20
CA GLN A 195 -15.90 -3.57 0.47
C GLN A 195 -14.80 -3.33 1.50
N PRO A 196 -13.92 -2.34 1.31
CA PRO A 196 -12.77 -2.16 2.17
C PRO A 196 -13.17 -1.49 3.49
N GLU A 197 -12.46 -1.86 4.55
CA GLU A 197 -12.34 -1.01 5.73
C GLU A 197 -11.69 0.32 5.28
N ARG A 198 -12.47 1.41 5.27
CA ARG A 198 -11.99 2.71 4.77
C ARG A 198 -10.96 3.31 5.72
N VAL A 199 -9.68 3.30 5.33
CA VAL A 199 -8.62 4.04 6.03
C VAL A 199 -8.63 5.50 5.57
N VAL A 200 -8.96 6.39 6.49
CA VAL A 200 -8.98 7.85 6.28
C VAL A 200 -7.99 8.53 7.21
N SER A 201 -7.20 9.47 6.66
CA SER A 201 -6.39 10.39 7.46
C SER A 201 -7.27 11.52 7.94
N VAL A 202 -7.32 11.70 9.26
CA VAL A 202 -8.11 12.76 9.89
C VAL A 202 -7.18 13.86 10.36
N ARG A 203 -7.35 15.06 9.80
CA ARG A 203 -6.69 16.29 10.24
C ARG A 203 -7.72 17.14 10.96
N ALA A 204 -7.39 17.57 12.16
CA ALA A 204 -8.18 18.50 12.95
C ALA A 204 -7.37 19.78 13.19
N GLU A 205 -7.94 20.94 12.86
CA GLU A 205 -7.34 22.25 13.08
C GLU A 205 -8.30 23.13 13.90
N MET A 206 -7.77 23.84 14.89
CA MET A 206 -8.58 24.73 15.73
C MET A 206 -8.72 26.10 15.03
N VAL A 207 -9.96 26.52 14.77
CA VAL A 207 -10.30 27.79 14.12
C VAL A 207 -11.29 28.54 15.01
N ALA A 208 -10.79 29.57 15.69
CA ALA A 208 -11.54 30.37 16.67
C ALA A 208 -12.20 29.50 17.77
N SER A 209 -13.53 29.37 17.77
CA SER A 209 -14.30 28.56 18.73
C SER A 209 -14.70 27.18 18.19
N HIS A 210 -14.12 26.75 17.08
CA HIS A 210 -14.43 25.50 16.40
C HIS A 210 -13.18 24.66 16.10
N VAL A 211 -13.40 23.38 15.86
CA VAL A 211 -12.41 22.43 15.34
C VAL A 211 -12.89 22.04 13.95
N GLU A 212 -12.16 22.46 12.93
CA GLU A 212 -12.39 22.00 11.56
C GLU A 212 -11.69 20.67 11.37
N VAL A 213 -12.45 19.68 10.93
CA VAL A 213 -11.99 18.32 10.74
C VAL A 213 -12.10 18.01 9.26
N SER A 214 -10.99 17.61 8.66
CA SER A 214 -10.94 17.12 7.29
C SER A 214 -10.46 15.68 7.29
N CYS A 215 -11.19 14.85 6.54
CA CYS A 215 -10.94 13.44 6.36
C CYS A 215 -10.46 13.28 4.92
N THR A 216 -9.26 12.73 4.72
CA THR A 216 -8.73 12.46 3.38
C THR A 216 -8.51 10.97 3.21
N ASN A 217 -8.78 10.46 2.01
CA ASN A 217 -8.40 9.08 1.67
C ASN A 217 -6.88 9.00 1.50
N MET A 218 -6.35 7.79 1.35
CA MET A 218 -4.92 7.58 1.11
C MET A 218 -4.39 8.26 -0.17
N GLY A 219 -5.29 8.62 -1.11
CA GLY A 219 -4.97 9.39 -2.32
C GLY A 219 -4.83 10.90 -2.09
N GLY A 220 -5.19 11.40 -0.90
CA GLY A 220 -5.23 12.82 -0.56
C GLY A 220 -6.51 13.54 -0.97
N GLU A 221 -7.52 12.81 -1.46
CA GLU A 221 -8.83 13.39 -1.79
C GLU A 221 -9.64 13.53 -0.51
N GLN A 222 -10.33 14.66 -0.36
CA GLN A 222 -11.22 14.90 0.77
C GLN A 222 -12.46 13.98 0.68
N VAL A 223 -12.65 13.15 1.69
CA VAL A 223 -13.79 12.22 1.83
C VAL A 223 -14.87 12.83 2.69
N CYS A 224 -14.49 13.56 3.74
CA CYS A 224 -15.41 14.41 4.51
C CYS A 224 -14.72 15.67 5.03
N ALA A 225 -15.55 16.67 5.32
CA ALA A 225 -15.20 17.81 6.15
C ALA A 225 -16.39 18.18 7.02
N PHE A 226 -16.13 18.45 8.29
CA PHE A 226 -17.13 18.94 9.22
C PHE A 226 -16.48 19.83 10.28
N SER A 227 -17.31 20.61 10.97
CA SER A 227 -16.87 21.50 12.04
C SER A 227 -17.55 21.11 13.34
N LEU A 228 -16.77 21.01 14.40
CA LEU A 228 -17.28 20.78 15.76
C LEU A 228 -16.97 21.99 16.63
N MET A 229 -17.76 22.20 17.68
CA MET A 229 -17.42 23.20 18.70
C MET A 229 -16.10 22.83 19.38
N ALA A 230 -15.30 23.82 19.79
CA ALA A 230 -14.03 23.58 20.50
C ALA A 230 -14.21 22.83 21.84
N SER A 231 -15.43 22.76 22.37
CA SER A 231 -15.80 21.97 23.54
C SER A 231 -16.10 20.50 23.25
N ALA A 232 -16.12 20.09 21.97
CA ALA A 232 -16.42 18.72 21.56
C ALA A 232 -15.34 17.76 22.07
N LYS A 233 -15.77 16.60 22.55
CA LYS A 233 -14.89 15.55 23.07
C LYS A 233 -14.56 14.55 21.96
N LEU A 234 -13.51 13.77 22.16
CA LEU A 234 -13.10 12.71 21.23
C LEU A 234 -14.24 11.76 20.81
N PRO A 235 -15.20 11.36 21.67
CA PRO A 235 -16.34 10.56 21.25
C PRO A 235 -17.26 11.26 20.25
N ASP A 236 -17.45 12.58 20.38
CA ASP A 236 -18.27 13.38 19.47
C ASP A 236 -17.62 13.43 18.08
N LEU A 237 -16.28 13.58 18.05
CA LEU A 237 -15.48 13.47 16.83
C LEU A 237 -15.63 12.09 16.18
N VAL A 238 -15.46 11.02 16.95
CA VAL A 238 -15.57 9.65 16.43
C VAL A 238 -16.98 9.39 15.87
N ALA A 239 -18.03 9.82 16.59
CA ALA A 239 -19.41 9.63 16.15
C ALA A 239 -19.70 10.37 14.83
N GLU A 240 -19.20 11.60 14.68
CA GLU A 240 -19.38 12.39 13.46
C GLU A 240 -18.58 11.84 12.28
N VAL A 241 -17.33 11.40 12.51
CA VAL A 241 -16.56 10.69 11.48
C VAL A 241 -17.29 9.41 11.05
N LYS A 242 -17.88 8.66 12.00
CA LYS A 242 -18.65 7.45 11.68
C LYS A 242 -19.92 7.78 10.89
N SER A 243 -20.69 8.80 11.26
CA SER A 243 -21.93 9.15 10.57
C SER A 243 -21.70 9.68 9.16
N GLN A 244 -20.59 10.37 8.93
CA GLN A 244 -20.26 11.00 7.64
C GLN A 244 -19.51 10.06 6.67
N ILE A 245 -18.73 9.10 7.20
CA ILE A 245 -17.86 8.24 6.36
C ILE A 245 -18.44 6.83 6.17
N LEU A 246 -19.16 6.29 7.15
CA LEU A 246 -19.40 4.86 7.25
C LEU A 246 -20.87 4.45 7.01
N ASN A 247 -21.04 3.33 6.31
CA ASN A 247 -22.19 2.47 6.49
C ASN A 247 -22.11 1.85 7.92
N PRO A 248 -23.21 1.41 8.54
CA PRO A 248 -23.24 0.97 9.94
C PRO A 248 -22.35 -0.25 10.29
N PHE A 249 -21.57 -0.78 9.34
CA PHE A 249 -20.74 -1.98 9.48
C PHE A 249 -19.23 -1.74 9.35
N ASP A 250 -18.78 -0.51 9.12
CA ASP A 250 -17.35 -0.25 8.89
C ASP A 250 -16.56 0.01 10.19
N VAL A 251 -15.25 -0.28 10.18
CA VAL A 251 -14.31 -0.08 11.30
C VAL A 251 -13.36 1.08 10.99
N LEU A 252 -13.09 1.94 11.98
CA LEU A 252 -12.29 3.16 11.86
C LEU A 252 -11.06 3.08 12.77
N THR A 253 -9.86 3.20 12.20
CA THR A 253 -8.62 3.38 12.96
C THR A 253 -8.17 4.84 12.90
N LEU A 254 -8.37 5.58 13.99
CA LEU A 254 -7.95 6.98 14.12
C LEU A 254 -6.52 7.06 14.64
N THR A 255 -5.63 7.67 13.85
CA THR A 255 -4.28 8.00 14.29
C THR A 255 -4.17 9.52 14.46
N MET A 256 -4.19 10.01 15.70
CA MET A 256 -3.98 11.44 15.97
C MET A 256 -2.49 11.78 15.85
N MET A 257 -2.13 12.61 14.88
CA MET A 257 -0.82 13.26 14.85
C MET A 257 -0.90 14.57 15.65
N ARG A 258 -0.27 14.61 16.83
CA ARG A 258 0.01 15.88 17.51
C ARG A 258 1.22 16.52 16.84
N ARG A 259 1.08 17.78 16.40
CA ARG A 259 2.23 18.66 16.14
C ARG A 259 2.77 19.19 17.47
#